data_AF-A0A9X8G645-F1
#
_entry.id   AF-A0A9X8G645-F1
#
_cell.length_a   1.000
_cell.length_b   1.000
_cell.length_c   1.000
_cell.angle_alpha   90.00
_cell.angle_beta   90.00
_cell.angle_gamma   90.00
#
_symmetry.space_group_name_H-M   'P 1'
#
loop_
_entity.id
_entity.type
_entity.pdbx_description
1 polymer ?
#
loop_
_entity_poly.entity_id
_entity_poly.type
_entity_poly.pdbx_seq_one_letter_code
_entity_poly.pdbx_strand_id
1 'polypeptide(L)' 'MSGFKQPIDDAEWTITTLTHSVSPDSGFITSLDLEVKIDEFEIE' A
#
# COMPACT_ATOMS: atom_id res chain seq x y z
N MET A 1 -3.38 1.75 -20.57
CA MET A 1 -3.56 1.06 -19.29
C MET A 1 -3.18 2.05 -18.20
N SER A 2 -4.09 2.32 -17.28
CA SER A 2 -3.86 3.11 -16.09
C SER A 2 -4.30 2.25 -14.91
N GLY A 3 -3.56 2.28 -13.81
CA GLY A 3 -3.89 1.52 -12.61
C GLY A 3 -3.42 0.06 -12.62
N PHE A 4 -3.77 -0.64 -11.55
CA PHE A 4 -3.51 -2.07 -11.37
C PHE A 4 -4.69 -2.88 -11.92
N LYS A 5 -4.84 -4.14 -11.48
CA LYS A 5 -6.06 -4.91 -11.76
C LYS A 5 -7.19 -4.36 -10.88
N GLN A 6 -8.43 -4.42 -11.37
CA GLN A 6 -9.61 -3.91 -10.66
C GLN A 6 -9.66 -4.28 -9.17
N PRO A 7 -9.37 -5.53 -8.73
CA PRO A 7 -9.41 -5.86 -7.30
C PRO A 7 -8.41 -5.09 -6.42
N ILE A 8 -7.33 -4.56 -7.01
CA ILE A 8 -6.31 -3.76 -6.30
C ILE A 8 -6.75 -2.29 -6.26
N ASP A 9 -7.30 -1.79 -7.36
CA ASP A 9 -7.73 -0.39 -7.49
C ASP A 9 -9.04 -0.10 -6.75
N ASP A 10 -9.94 -1.09 -6.67
CA ASP A 10 -11.25 -0.97 -5.99
C ASP A 10 -11.15 -1.17 -4.46
N ALA A 11 -10.00 -1.64 -3.96
CA ALA A 11 -9.79 -1.87 -2.53
C ALA A 11 -9.37 -0.58 -1.81
N GLU A 12 -9.88 -0.38 -0.59
CA GLU A 12 -9.39 0.68 0.29
C GLU A 12 -8.18 0.18 1.09
N TRP A 13 -7.06 0.91 1.02
CA TRP A 13 -5.81 0.52 1.67
C TRP A 13 -5.45 1.47 2.82
N THR A 14 -5.00 0.91 3.93
CA THR A 14 -4.40 1.65 5.06
C THR A 14 -2.89 1.48 5.02
N ILE A 15 -2.14 2.59 5.03
CA ILE A 15 -0.69 2.53 5.23
C ILE A 15 -0.44 2.20 6.70
N THR A 16 0.21 1.08 6.98
CA THR A 16 0.54 0.66 8.35
C THR A 16 1.96 1.03 8.73
N THR A 17 2.90 0.92 7.78
CA THR A 17 4.29 1.29 7.98
C THR A 17 4.80 2.12 6.81
N LEU A 18 5.52 3.19 7.13
CA LEU A 18 6.24 4.00 6.17
C LEU A 18 7.70 4.11 6.63
N THR A 19 8.60 3.58 5.82
CA THR A 19 10.04 3.61 6.11
C THR A 19 10.77 4.40 5.04
N HIS A 20 11.54 5.39 5.48
CA HIS A 20 12.48 6.10 4.65
C HIS A 20 13.89 5.57 4.88
N SER A 21 14.60 5.24 3.81
CA SER A 21 16.03 4.92 3.86
C SER A 21 16.81 5.81 2.89
N VAL A 22 18.01 6.19 3.29
CA VAL A 22 18.97 6.91 2.45
C VAL A 22 20.23 6.07 2.42
N SER A 23 20.72 5.69 1.23
CA SER A 23 22.03 5.08 1.08
C SER A 23 22.82 5.67 -0.09
N PRO A 24 24.17 5.66 -0.03
CA PRO A 24 25.00 6.21 -1.11
C PRO A 24 24.86 5.49 -2.45
N ASP A 25 24.51 4.21 -2.43
CA ASP A 25 24.43 3.31 -3.58
C ASP A 25 23.01 3.20 -4.17
N SER A 26 21.96 3.34 -3.36
CA SER A 26 20.56 3.17 -3.77
C SER A 26 19.72 4.45 -3.68
N GLY A 27 20.28 5.53 -3.12
CA GLY A 27 19.63 6.83 -3.03
C GLY A 27 18.62 6.91 -1.89
N PHE A 28 17.62 7.79 -2.05
CA PHE A 28 16.50 7.90 -1.11
C PHE A 28 15.36 6.97 -1.55
N ILE A 29 15.00 6.03 -0.69
CA ILE A 29 13.91 5.08 -0.93
C ILE A 29 12.82 5.31 0.12
N THR A 30 11.58 5.27 -0.33
CA THR A 30 10.40 5.21 0.53
C THR A 30 9.72 3.86 0.32
N SER A 31 9.61 3.09 1.39
CA SER A 31 8.88 1.83 1.44
C SER A 31 7.59 2.01 2.20
N LEU A 32 6.49 1.47 1.68
CA LEU A 32 5.17 1.49 2.29
C LEU A 32 4.67 0.06 2.45
N ASP A 33 4.25 -0.29 3.67
CA ASP A 33 3.46 -1.48 3.93
C ASP A 33 1.99 -1.08 4.06
N LEU A 34 1.12 -1.82 3.38
CA LEU A 34 -0.29 -1.52 3.20
C LEU A 34 -1.14 -2.71 3.66
N GLU A 35 -2.24 -2.44 4.35
CA GLU A 35 -3.26 -3.42 4.71
C GLU A 35 -4.59 -3.06 4.04
N VAL A 36 -5.31 -4.06 3.54
CA VAL A 36 -6.66 -3.86 3.00
C VAL A 36 -7.61 -3.56 4.16
N LYS A 37 -8.41 -2.51 4.05
CA LYS A 37 -9.52 -2.30 4.98
C LYS A 37 -10.60 -3.33 4.68
N ILE A 38 -10.96 -4.08 5.71
CA ILE A 38 -12.12 -4.96 5.71
C ILE A 38 -13.15 -4.26 6.59
N ASP A 39 -14.22 -3.74 6.00
CA ASP A 39 -15.32 -3.20 6.80
C ASP A 39 -15.97 -4.35 7.57
N GLU A 40 -16.23 -4.15 8.87
CA GLU A 40 -16.86 -5.17 9.74
C GLU A 40 -18.24 -5.64 9.22
N PHE A 41 -18.82 -4.92 8.27
CA PHE A 41 -20.08 -5.24 7.59
C PHE A 41 -19.94 -6.18 6.38
N GLU A 42 -18.73 -6.48 5.90
CA GLU A 42 -18.53 -7.44 4.81
C GLU A 42 -18.46 -8.90 5.29
N ILE A 43 -18.50 -9.13 6.60
CA ILE A 43 -18.62 -10.47 7.16
C ILE A 43 -20.11 -10.82 7.28
N GLU A 44 -20.73 -11.24 6.17
CA GLU A 44 -22.04 -11.90 6.15
C GLU A 44 -21.90 -13.43 6.06
#